data_AF-A0A950EZ57-F1
#
_entry.id   AF-A0A950EZ57-F1
#
_cell.length_a   1.000
_cell.length_b   1.000
_cell.length_c   1.000
_cell.angle_alpha   90.00
_cell.angle_beta   90.00
_cell.angle_gamma   90.00
#
_symmetry.space_group_name_H-M   'P 1'
#
loop_
_entity.id
_entity.type
_entity.pdbx_description
1 polymer ?
#
loop_
_entity_poly.entity_id
_entity_poly.type
_entity_poly.pdbx_seq_one_letter_code
_entity_poly.pdbx_strand_id
1 'polypeptide(L)'
;MISTQYTTEDLKKLPLRAIVAFAARCARRVESLSQLPVDHPQREARRVAIDNAIRLAEEIARGSACDSVEPVVQALDSTQAISDAGIACEGAAAAAAAAARTAATVWLVLNPGESDRDKNRWEKTPEARNYLSRLASDSAECVAMDAFTAAVEAADAVAYSDDFMRGAVHDYTTLLGLNLGTYPEAGQPIDPSPDGPLGPL
;
A
#
# COMPACT_ATOMS: atom_id res chain seq x y z
N MET A 1 -15.66 -19.74 -5.69
CA MET A 1 -14.75 -19.02 -4.79
C MET A 1 -13.45 -18.85 -5.57
N ILE A 2 -13.25 -17.68 -6.19
CA ILE A 2 -12.03 -17.41 -6.96
C ILE A 2 -10.96 -17.13 -5.91
N SER A 3 -10.09 -18.12 -5.70
CA SER A 3 -9.00 -17.99 -4.73
C SER A 3 -7.94 -17.10 -5.34
N THR A 4 -7.59 -15.99 -4.68
CA THR A 4 -6.33 -15.31 -4.96
C THR A 4 -5.23 -16.37 -4.84
N GLN A 5 -4.33 -16.46 -5.83
CA GLN A 5 -3.26 -17.48 -5.82
C GLN A 5 -2.17 -17.19 -4.77
N TYR A 6 -2.32 -16.09 -4.03
CA TYR A 6 -1.49 -15.70 -2.91
C TYR A 6 -2.39 -15.32 -1.71
N THR A 7 -1.84 -15.53 -0.52
CA THR A 7 -2.43 -15.20 0.78
C THR A 7 -1.62 -14.11 1.48
N THR A 8 -2.10 -13.61 2.61
CA THR A 8 -1.31 -12.73 3.49
C THR A 8 0.03 -13.36 3.88
N GLU A 9 0.09 -14.68 4.12
CA GLU A 9 1.33 -15.40 4.43
C GLU A 9 2.29 -15.48 3.25
N ASP A 10 1.76 -15.51 2.01
CA ASP A 10 2.60 -15.46 0.81
C ASP A 10 3.25 -14.08 0.64
N LEU A 11 2.55 -12.99 1.01
CA LEU A 11 3.12 -11.64 1.01
C LEU A 11 4.23 -11.48 2.04
N LYS A 12 4.17 -12.20 3.18
CA LYS A 12 5.26 -12.25 4.18
C LYS A 12 6.55 -12.91 3.66
N LYS A 13 6.58 -13.41 2.42
CA LYS A 13 7.83 -13.83 1.74
C LYS A 13 8.58 -12.66 1.10
N LEU A 14 7.96 -11.48 1.02
CA LEU A 14 8.52 -10.26 0.45
C LEU A 14 8.98 -9.30 1.57
N PRO A 15 10.06 -8.54 1.37
CA PRO A 15 10.41 -7.45 2.28
C PRO A 15 9.37 -6.31 2.22
N LEU A 16 9.34 -5.44 3.23
CA LEU A 16 8.29 -4.43 3.40
C LEU A 16 8.10 -3.52 2.18
N ARG A 17 9.18 -3.02 1.56
CA ARG A 17 9.07 -2.17 0.34
C ARG A 17 8.49 -2.91 -0.85
N ALA A 18 8.75 -4.21 -0.98
CA ALA A 18 8.17 -5.04 -2.02
C ALA A 18 6.67 -5.28 -1.79
N ILE A 19 6.25 -5.41 -0.52
CA ILE A 19 4.81 -5.47 -0.16
C ILE A 19 4.11 -4.16 -0.54
N VAL A 20 4.73 -3.01 -0.25
CA VAL A 20 4.20 -1.69 -0.66
C VAL A 20 4.11 -1.57 -2.18
N ALA A 21 5.16 -2.00 -2.91
CA ALA A 21 5.19 -1.99 -4.38
C ALA A 21 4.05 -2.83 -4.97
N PHE A 22 3.80 -4.01 -4.39
CA PHE A 22 2.70 -4.88 -4.77
C PHE A 22 1.33 -4.19 -4.57
N ALA A 23 1.10 -3.58 -3.41
CA ALA A 23 -0.13 -2.86 -3.11
C ALA A 23 -0.35 -1.67 -4.07
N ALA A 24 0.71 -0.90 -4.35
CA ALA A 24 0.68 0.23 -5.29
C ALA A 24 0.27 -0.21 -6.70
N ARG A 25 0.80 -1.34 -7.20
CA ARG A 25 0.43 -1.88 -8.51
C ARG A 25 -1.00 -2.37 -8.57
N CYS A 26 -1.49 -3.04 -7.52
CA CYS A 26 -2.89 -3.43 -7.43
C CYS A 26 -3.81 -2.21 -7.55
N ALA A 27 -3.54 -1.15 -6.78
CA ALA A 27 -4.31 0.09 -6.85
C ALA A 27 -4.20 0.78 -8.23
N ARG A 28 -3.01 0.84 -8.82
CA ARG A 28 -2.80 1.50 -10.13
C ARG A 28 -3.56 0.81 -11.27
N ARG A 29 -3.68 -0.53 -11.25
CA ARG A 29 -4.47 -1.29 -12.26
C ARG A 29 -5.93 -0.87 -12.31
N VAL A 30 -6.48 -0.42 -11.18
CA VAL A 30 -7.91 -0.08 -11.05
C VAL A 30 -8.16 1.42 -10.88
N GLU A 31 -7.11 2.26 -10.91
CA GLU A 31 -7.20 3.70 -10.68
C GLU A 31 -8.28 4.36 -11.55
N SER A 32 -8.35 3.99 -12.84
CA SER A 32 -9.31 4.58 -13.78
C SER A 32 -10.78 4.38 -13.38
N LEU A 33 -11.08 3.31 -12.63
CA LEU A 33 -12.44 2.96 -12.16
C LEU A 33 -12.87 3.78 -10.93
N SER A 34 -11.92 4.45 -10.28
CA SER A 34 -12.20 5.26 -9.11
C SER A 34 -12.80 6.64 -9.42
N GLN A 35 -12.90 6.99 -10.70
CA GLN A 35 -13.39 8.28 -11.16
C GLN A 35 -14.89 8.42 -10.93
N LEU A 36 -15.29 9.51 -10.29
CA LEU A 36 -16.70 9.89 -10.18
C LEU A 36 -17.26 10.38 -11.53
N PRO A 37 -18.60 10.37 -11.69
CA PRO A 37 -19.26 10.94 -12.86
C PRO A 37 -18.78 12.36 -13.18
N VAL A 38 -18.80 12.72 -14.45
CA VAL A 38 -18.20 13.98 -14.97
C VAL A 38 -18.72 15.22 -14.23
N ASP A 39 -20.00 15.22 -13.86
CA ASP A 39 -20.68 16.36 -13.23
C ASP A 39 -20.59 16.35 -11.68
N HIS A 40 -19.86 15.40 -11.08
CA HIS A 40 -19.76 15.30 -9.64
C HIS A 40 -18.85 16.39 -9.06
N PRO A 41 -19.30 17.20 -8.08
CA PRO A 41 -18.53 18.35 -7.58
C PRO A 41 -17.18 17.97 -6.96
N GLN A 42 -17.06 16.76 -6.43
CA GLN A 42 -15.84 16.23 -5.80
C GLN A 42 -14.98 15.36 -6.73
N ARG A 43 -15.31 15.25 -8.03
CA ARG A 43 -14.59 14.39 -8.98
C ARG A 43 -13.09 14.68 -8.99
N GLU A 44 -12.72 15.95 -9.13
CA GLU A 44 -11.31 16.35 -9.22
C GLU A 44 -10.58 16.16 -7.89
N ALA A 45 -11.23 16.51 -6.78
CA ALA A 45 -10.66 16.30 -5.45
C ALA A 45 -10.37 14.81 -5.17
N ARG A 46 -11.30 13.92 -5.53
CA ARG A 46 -11.11 12.46 -5.39
C ARG A 46 -10.01 11.95 -6.33
N ARG A 47 -9.98 12.39 -7.59
CA ARG A 47 -8.93 12.01 -8.56
C ARG A 47 -7.54 12.36 -8.02
N VAL A 48 -7.37 13.58 -7.51
CA VAL A 48 -6.10 14.05 -6.93
C VAL A 48 -5.74 13.25 -5.67
N ALA A 49 -6.71 12.97 -4.79
CA ALA A 49 -6.47 12.18 -3.58
C ALA A 49 -6.00 10.75 -3.92
N ILE A 50 -6.61 10.12 -4.91
CA ILE A 50 -6.26 8.76 -5.35
C ILE A 50 -4.89 8.72 -6.03
N ASP A 51 -4.57 9.67 -6.90
CA ASP A 51 -3.24 9.71 -7.50
C ASP A 51 -2.16 9.95 -6.44
N ASN A 52 -2.37 10.88 -5.51
CA ASN A 52 -1.45 11.13 -4.40
C ASN A 52 -1.26 9.89 -3.50
N ALA A 53 -2.32 9.13 -3.24
CA ALA A 53 -2.28 7.89 -2.47
C ALA A 53 -1.38 6.83 -3.11
N ILE A 54 -1.58 6.59 -4.40
CA ILE A 54 -0.80 5.61 -5.14
C ILE A 54 0.65 6.09 -5.23
N ARG A 55 0.88 7.36 -5.57
CA ARG A 55 2.22 7.96 -5.65
C ARG A 55 2.99 7.87 -4.34
N LEU A 56 2.34 8.11 -3.20
CA LEU A 56 2.96 7.92 -1.89
C LEU A 56 3.46 6.47 -1.73
N ALA A 57 2.62 5.48 -2.04
CA ALA A 57 3.04 4.09 -1.98
C ALA A 57 4.22 3.78 -2.91
N GLU A 58 4.20 4.31 -4.13
CA GLU A 58 5.31 4.16 -5.05
C GLU A 58 6.61 4.83 -4.55
N GLU A 59 6.53 6.01 -3.94
CA GLU A 59 7.69 6.72 -3.36
C GLU A 59 8.30 5.95 -2.20
N ILE A 60 7.47 5.40 -1.31
CA ILE A 60 7.95 4.55 -0.20
C ILE A 60 8.60 3.26 -0.72
N ALA A 61 8.02 2.63 -1.76
CA ALA A 61 8.62 1.47 -2.42
C ALA A 61 9.99 1.79 -3.04
N ARG A 62 10.13 2.97 -3.67
CA ARG A 62 11.40 3.49 -4.20
C ARG A 62 12.38 3.94 -3.12
N GLY A 63 12.00 3.87 -1.84
CA GLY A 63 12.84 4.33 -0.74
C GLY A 63 13.11 5.83 -0.78
N SER A 64 12.27 6.62 -1.47
CA SER A 64 12.36 8.08 -1.49
C SER A 64 12.06 8.65 -0.10
N ALA A 65 12.72 9.75 0.23
CA ALA A 65 12.40 10.49 1.44
C ALA A 65 11.01 11.13 1.29
N CYS A 66 10.16 10.94 2.29
CA CYS A 66 8.85 11.56 2.38
C CYS A 66 8.78 12.31 3.71
N ASP A 67 8.43 13.60 3.67
CA ASP A 67 8.39 14.47 4.84
C ASP A 67 7.19 14.17 5.75
N SER A 68 6.07 13.68 5.19
CA SER A 68 4.89 13.30 5.94
C SER A 68 3.91 12.48 5.10
N VAL A 69 3.33 11.45 5.71
CA VAL A 69 2.30 10.58 5.09
C VAL A 69 0.87 10.95 5.50
N GLU A 70 0.71 11.72 6.58
CA GLU A 70 -0.58 12.02 7.23
C GLU A 70 -1.59 12.72 6.30
N PRO A 71 -1.21 13.76 5.53
CA PRO A 71 -2.18 14.50 4.71
C PRO A 71 -2.82 13.63 3.61
N VAL A 72 -2.06 12.65 3.11
CA VAL A 72 -2.53 11.75 2.05
C VAL A 72 -3.53 10.74 2.59
N VAL A 73 -3.23 10.15 3.75
CA VAL A 73 -4.15 9.21 4.42
C VAL A 73 -5.44 9.91 4.83
N GLN A 74 -5.34 11.10 5.44
CA GLN A 74 -6.52 11.86 5.86
C GLN A 74 -7.40 12.29 4.68
N ALA A 75 -6.79 12.68 3.56
CA ALA A 75 -7.52 13.04 2.35
C ALA A 75 -8.31 11.84 1.80
N LEU A 76 -7.72 10.64 1.80
CA LEU A 76 -8.39 9.42 1.35
C LEU A 76 -9.54 9.01 2.26
N ASP A 77 -9.34 9.02 3.58
CA ASP A 77 -10.40 8.67 4.53
C ASP A 77 -11.60 9.60 4.36
N SER A 78 -11.33 10.89 4.07
CA SER A 78 -12.36 11.86 3.73
C SER A 78 -13.07 11.52 2.41
N THR A 79 -12.37 10.97 1.41
CA THR A 79 -13.00 10.53 0.15
C THR A 79 -13.85 9.27 0.30
N GLN A 80 -13.48 8.36 1.20
CA GLN A 80 -14.26 7.15 1.49
C GLN A 80 -15.57 7.46 2.24
N ALA A 81 -15.56 8.49 3.09
CA ALA A 81 -16.75 8.94 3.80
C ALA A 81 -17.86 9.48 2.88
N ILE A 82 -17.55 9.79 1.61
CA ILE A 82 -18.51 10.27 0.60
C ILE A 82 -19.17 9.07 -0.13
N SER A 83 -19.49 8.02 0.62
CA SER A 83 -20.27 6.88 0.11
C SER A 83 -21.74 7.30 -0.02
N ASP A 84 -22.05 8.00 -1.11
CA ASP A 84 -23.42 8.06 -1.60
C ASP A 84 -23.74 6.68 -2.20
N ALA A 85 -24.57 5.94 -1.46
CA ALA A 85 -24.87 4.54 -1.64
C ALA A 85 -25.16 4.16 -3.12
N GLY A 86 -24.24 3.41 -3.73
CA GLY A 86 -24.51 2.67 -4.98
C GLY A 86 -23.58 2.92 -6.17
N ILE A 87 -22.49 3.67 -6.01
CA ILE A 87 -21.52 3.85 -7.10
C ILE A 87 -20.44 2.76 -7.04
N ALA A 88 -20.27 1.99 -8.12
CA ALA A 88 -19.28 0.91 -8.29
C ALA A 88 -17.79 1.35 -8.19
N CYS A 89 -17.51 2.60 -7.82
CA CYS A 89 -16.17 3.19 -7.73
C CYS A 89 -15.51 2.98 -6.35
N GLU A 90 -16.16 2.27 -5.42
CA GLU A 90 -15.68 2.10 -4.04
C GLU A 90 -14.47 1.18 -3.94
N GLY A 91 -14.47 0.00 -4.58
CA GLY A 91 -13.35 -0.94 -4.51
C GLY A 91 -12.03 -0.35 -5.02
N ALA A 92 -12.06 0.42 -6.12
CA ALA A 92 -10.85 1.05 -6.64
C ALA A 92 -10.27 2.14 -5.71
N ALA A 93 -11.15 2.93 -5.08
CA ALA A 93 -10.70 3.91 -4.08
C ALA A 93 -10.24 3.23 -2.78
N ALA A 94 -10.89 2.13 -2.37
CA ALA A 94 -10.47 1.32 -1.23
C ALA A 94 -9.10 0.67 -1.45
N ALA A 95 -8.82 0.19 -2.67
CA ALA A 95 -7.51 -0.32 -3.05
C ALA A 95 -6.41 0.74 -2.91
N ALA A 96 -6.66 1.97 -3.40
CA ALA A 96 -5.72 3.09 -3.25
C ALA A 96 -5.50 3.49 -1.77
N ALA A 97 -6.57 3.52 -0.96
CA ALA A 97 -6.48 3.80 0.47
C ALA A 97 -5.67 2.72 1.21
N ALA A 98 -5.91 1.44 0.91
CA ALA A 98 -5.15 0.34 1.49
C ALA A 98 -3.66 0.37 1.09
N ALA A 99 -3.35 0.71 -0.16
CA ALA A 99 -1.97 0.93 -0.60
C ALA A 99 -1.28 2.09 0.14
N ALA A 100 -1.98 3.22 0.35
CA ALA A 100 -1.47 4.34 1.11
C ALA A 100 -1.24 4.01 2.60
N ARG A 101 -2.16 3.28 3.23
CA ARG A 101 -1.98 2.78 4.62
C ARG A 101 -0.77 1.85 4.73
N THR A 102 -0.65 0.90 3.79
CA THR A 102 0.52 0.01 3.69
C THR A 102 1.82 0.82 3.67
N ALA A 103 1.87 1.87 2.83
CA ALA A 103 3.02 2.75 2.71
C ALA A 103 3.28 3.58 3.97
N ALA A 104 2.24 4.13 4.60
CA ALA A 104 2.33 4.90 5.83
C ALA A 104 2.86 4.04 6.99
N THR A 105 2.38 2.81 7.14
CA THR A 105 2.88 1.87 8.16
C THR A 105 4.35 1.54 7.94
N VAL A 106 4.76 1.28 6.69
CA VAL A 106 6.19 1.07 6.39
C VAL A 106 7.00 2.32 6.68
N TRP A 107 6.53 3.51 6.32
CA TRP A 107 7.23 4.76 6.63
C TRP A 107 7.45 4.93 8.14
N LEU A 108 6.44 4.62 8.98
CA LEU A 108 6.57 4.65 10.44
C LEU A 108 7.58 3.63 10.97
N VAL A 109 7.59 2.41 10.41
CA VAL A 109 8.57 1.36 10.76
C VAL A 109 10.00 1.80 10.42
N LEU A 110 10.19 2.49 9.29
CA LEU A 110 11.50 2.96 8.84
C LEU A 110 11.94 4.25 9.55
N ASN A 111 11.00 5.03 10.08
CA ASN A 111 11.27 6.32 10.74
C ASN A 111 10.68 6.36 12.16
N PRO A 112 11.08 5.46 13.07
CA PRO A 112 10.50 5.37 14.40
C PRO A 112 10.71 6.63 15.27
N GLY A 113 11.60 7.55 14.87
CA GLY A 113 11.84 8.82 15.55
C GLY A 113 10.88 9.96 15.19
N GLU A 114 10.14 9.85 14.08
CA GLU A 114 9.22 10.88 13.60
C GLU A 114 7.92 10.94 14.43
N SER A 115 7.45 9.80 14.95
CA SER A 115 6.17 9.74 15.69
C SER A 115 6.24 10.29 17.10
N ASP A 116 7.43 10.66 17.59
CA ASP A 116 7.68 10.81 19.01
C ASP A 116 8.73 11.91 19.24
N ARG A 117 8.29 13.16 19.11
CA ARG A 117 9.12 14.37 19.32
C ARG A 117 9.60 14.56 20.77
N ASP A 118 9.45 13.56 21.65
CA ASP A 118 9.78 13.61 23.09
C ASP A 118 10.87 12.59 23.53
N LYS A 119 11.63 12.04 22.58
CA LYS A 119 12.51 10.86 22.74
C LYS A 119 13.93 11.08 23.31
N ASN A 120 14.06 11.59 24.53
CA ASN A 120 15.38 11.62 25.20
C ASN A 120 15.55 10.73 26.43
N ARG A 121 14.58 9.85 26.78
CA ARG A 121 14.66 9.13 28.07
C ARG A 121 14.62 7.59 28.02
N TRP A 122 14.00 6.95 27.04
CA TRP A 122 13.63 5.52 27.18
C TRP A 122 14.32 4.55 26.21
N GLU A 123 14.95 5.00 25.13
CA GLU A 123 15.50 4.11 24.07
C GLU A 123 16.74 3.29 24.48
N LYS A 124 17.30 3.52 25.68
CA LYS A 124 18.54 2.86 26.10
C LYS A 124 18.34 1.57 26.89
N THR A 125 17.14 1.23 27.33
CA THR A 125 16.92 0.03 28.13
C THR A 125 16.66 -1.22 27.25
N PRO A 126 17.10 -2.42 27.66
CA PRO A 126 16.77 -3.67 26.99
C PRO A 126 15.26 -3.89 26.82
N GLU A 127 14.45 -3.46 27.79
CA GLU A 127 12.99 -3.56 27.77
C GLU A 127 12.36 -2.71 26.66
N ALA A 128 12.86 -1.48 26.47
CA ALA A 128 12.40 -0.60 25.39
C ALA A 128 12.73 -1.17 24.01
N ARG A 129 13.93 -1.77 23.84
CA ARG A 129 14.31 -2.46 22.59
C ARG A 129 13.40 -3.66 22.30
N ASN A 130 13.08 -4.46 23.31
CA ASN A 130 12.16 -5.59 23.16
C ASN A 130 10.75 -5.10 22.78
N TYR A 131 10.25 -4.02 23.39
CA TYR A 131 8.98 -3.42 23.04
C TYR A 131 8.95 -2.91 21.60
N LEU A 132 9.96 -2.14 21.18
CA LEU A 132 10.08 -1.63 19.81
C LEU A 132 10.17 -2.76 18.77
N SER A 133 10.87 -3.85 19.09
CA SER A 133 10.94 -5.03 18.23
C SER A 133 9.56 -5.68 18.03
N ARG A 134 8.76 -5.79 19.11
CA ARG A 134 7.37 -6.30 19.02
C ARG A 134 6.48 -5.36 18.21
N LEU A 135 6.57 -4.06 18.47
CA LEU A 135 5.82 -3.05 17.71
C LEU A 135 6.15 -3.12 16.21
N ALA A 136 7.43 -3.28 15.85
CA ALA A 136 7.84 -3.44 14.45
C ALA A 136 7.30 -4.72 13.82
N SER A 137 7.28 -5.83 14.55
CA SER A 137 6.68 -7.10 14.09
C SER A 137 5.18 -6.97 13.87
N ASP A 138 4.45 -6.39 14.84
CA ASP A 138 3.01 -6.17 14.74
C ASP A 138 2.68 -5.22 13.57
N SER A 139 3.50 -4.17 13.38
CA SER A 139 3.37 -3.25 12.25
C SER A 139 3.60 -3.93 10.91
N ALA A 140 4.60 -4.82 10.81
CA ALA A 140 4.87 -5.58 9.59
C ALA A 140 3.73 -6.53 9.22
N GLU A 141 3.03 -7.08 10.21
CA GLU A 141 1.84 -7.90 9.96
C GLU A 141 0.69 -7.06 9.39
N CYS A 142 0.47 -5.85 9.92
CA CYS A 142 -0.48 -4.90 9.34
C CYS A 142 -0.12 -4.56 7.88
N VAL A 143 1.17 -4.38 7.55
CA VAL A 143 1.63 -4.10 6.18
C VAL A 143 1.20 -5.22 5.22
N ALA A 144 1.41 -6.49 5.59
CA ALA A 144 0.99 -7.61 4.75
C ALA A 144 -0.54 -7.68 4.59
N MET A 145 -1.29 -7.40 5.66
CA MET A 145 -2.75 -7.41 5.66
C MET A 145 -3.35 -6.27 4.82
N ASP A 146 -2.84 -5.04 4.95
CA ASP A 146 -3.30 -3.90 4.17
C ASP A 146 -2.96 -4.07 2.68
N ALA A 147 -1.79 -4.62 2.34
CA ALA A 147 -1.44 -4.92 0.95
C ALA A 147 -2.34 -6.01 0.35
N PHE A 148 -2.66 -7.05 1.13
CA PHE A 148 -3.63 -8.05 0.72
C PHE A 148 -5.02 -7.43 0.51
N THR A 149 -5.43 -6.53 1.41
CA THR A 149 -6.67 -5.76 1.29
C THR A 149 -6.68 -4.93 0.00
N ALA A 150 -5.58 -4.23 -0.32
CA ALA A 150 -5.46 -3.47 -1.56
C ALA A 150 -5.69 -4.35 -2.80
N ALA A 151 -5.14 -5.56 -2.79
CA ALA A 151 -5.32 -6.51 -3.88
C ALA A 151 -6.75 -7.07 -3.98
N VAL A 152 -7.41 -7.36 -2.85
CA VAL A 152 -8.79 -7.83 -2.83
C VAL A 152 -9.76 -6.75 -3.30
N GLU A 153 -9.62 -5.52 -2.79
CA GLU A 153 -10.45 -4.38 -3.18
C GLU A 153 -10.28 -4.04 -4.66
N ALA A 154 -9.05 -4.14 -5.17
CA ALA A 154 -8.78 -3.98 -6.60
C ALA A 154 -9.41 -5.12 -7.43
N ALA A 155 -9.31 -6.37 -6.97
CA ALA A 155 -9.96 -7.49 -7.65
C ALA A 155 -11.47 -7.32 -7.70
N ASP A 156 -12.09 -6.91 -6.59
CA ASP A 156 -13.53 -6.68 -6.50
C ASP A 156 -13.99 -5.56 -7.43
N ALA A 157 -13.23 -4.47 -7.52
CA ALA A 157 -13.50 -3.33 -8.42
C ALA A 157 -13.59 -3.73 -9.91
N VAL A 158 -12.94 -4.83 -10.30
CA VAL A 158 -12.98 -5.40 -11.66
C VAL A 158 -13.73 -6.72 -11.74
N ALA A 159 -14.57 -7.01 -10.75
CA ALA A 159 -15.34 -8.25 -10.64
C ALA A 159 -14.47 -9.52 -10.83
N TYR A 160 -13.28 -9.53 -10.24
CA TYR A 160 -12.31 -10.62 -10.30
C TYR A 160 -11.90 -11.02 -11.72
N SER A 161 -11.73 -10.04 -12.62
CA SER A 161 -11.29 -10.30 -13.99
C SER A 161 -9.98 -11.12 -14.05
N ASP A 162 -9.93 -12.08 -14.98
CA ASP A 162 -8.76 -12.95 -15.17
C ASP A 162 -7.48 -12.16 -15.51
N ASP A 163 -7.64 -11.02 -16.19
CA ASP A 163 -6.52 -10.15 -16.55
C ASP A 163 -5.91 -9.46 -15.34
N PHE A 164 -6.74 -8.93 -14.42
CA PHE A 164 -6.25 -8.39 -13.15
C PHE A 164 -5.55 -9.48 -12.33
N MET A 165 -6.19 -10.64 -12.17
CA MET A 165 -5.64 -11.74 -11.37
C MET A 165 -4.28 -12.20 -11.90
N ARG A 166 -4.14 -12.33 -13.23
CA ARG A 166 -2.88 -12.70 -13.88
C ARG A 166 -1.81 -11.62 -13.71
N GLY A 167 -2.18 -10.34 -13.81
CA GLY A 167 -1.30 -9.21 -13.58
C GLY A 167 -0.78 -9.17 -12.14
N ALA A 168 -1.66 -9.31 -11.15
CA ALA A 168 -1.29 -9.32 -9.74
C ALA A 168 -0.39 -10.53 -9.39
N VAL A 169 -0.69 -11.73 -9.90
CA VAL A 169 0.18 -12.90 -9.72
C VAL A 169 1.54 -12.70 -10.37
N HIS A 170 1.57 -12.12 -11.58
CA HIS A 170 2.82 -11.78 -12.24
C HIS A 170 3.66 -10.83 -11.38
N ASP A 171 3.07 -9.73 -10.90
CA ASP A 171 3.74 -8.75 -10.05
C ASP A 171 4.31 -9.39 -8.78
N TYR A 172 3.53 -10.25 -8.10
CA TYR A 172 3.97 -11.00 -6.92
C TYR A 172 5.16 -11.93 -7.23
N THR A 173 5.04 -12.75 -8.27
CA THR A 173 6.10 -13.72 -8.64
C THR A 173 7.38 -13.02 -9.09
N THR A 174 7.28 -11.90 -9.79
CA THR A 174 8.43 -11.08 -10.19
C THR A 174 9.10 -10.47 -8.97
N LEU A 175 8.34 -9.88 -8.03
CA LEU A 175 8.88 -9.34 -6.78
C LEU A 175 9.64 -10.39 -5.96
N LEU A 176 9.10 -11.62 -5.89
CA LEU A 176 9.75 -12.73 -5.21
C LEU A 176 11.08 -13.12 -5.89
N GLY A 177 11.12 -13.09 -7.23
CA GLY A 177 12.30 -13.41 -8.02
C GLY A 177 13.43 -12.36 -7.97
N LEU A 178 13.12 -11.12 -7.58
CA LEU A 178 14.10 -10.02 -7.52
C LEU A 178 15.03 -10.08 -6.29
N ASN A 179 14.75 -10.95 -5.30
CA ASN A 179 15.59 -11.13 -4.11
C ASN A 179 15.91 -9.80 -3.37
N LEU A 180 14.91 -8.95 -3.20
CA LEU A 180 15.06 -7.60 -2.63
C LEU A 180 15.37 -7.60 -1.12
N GLY A 181 15.35 -8.74 -0.44
CA GLY A 181 15.57 -8.86 0.99
C GLY A 181 14.62 -9.85 1.63
N THR A 182 14.52 -9.82 2.96
CA THR A 182 13.71 -10.75 3.75
C THR A 182 12.71 -10.01 4.63
N TYR A 183 11.50 -10.55 4.78
CA TYR A 183 10.53 -10.07 5.76
C TYR A 183 11.04 -10.29 7.20
N PRO A 184 10.76 -9.39 8.16
CA PRO A 184 10.05 -8.11 8.05
C PRO A 184 10.97 -6.91 7.78
N GLU A 185 12.14 -7.10 7.16
CA GLU A 185 13.06 -6.01 6.86
C GLU A 185 12.53 -5.12 5.72
N ALA A 186 13.04 -3.89 5.64
CA ALA A 186 12.68 -2.93 4.60
C ALA A 186 12.86 -3.48 3.17
N GLY A 187 13.98 -4.19 2.96
CA GLY A 187 14.46 -4.60 1.63
C GLY A 187 15.02 -3.45 0.80
N GLN A 188 15.54 -3.82 -0.37
CA GLN A 188 16.04 -2.91 -1.38
C GLN A 188 14.90 -2.10 -2.01
N PRO A 189 15.13 -0.82 -2.33
CA PRO A 189 14.20 -0.02 -3.10
C PRO A 189 13.82 -0.65 -4.44
N ILE A 190 12.58 -0.41 -4.88
CA ILE A 190 12.07 -0.83 -6.18
C ILE A 190 11.12 0.21 -6.75
N ASP A 191 11.19 0.44 -8.07
CA ASP A 191 10.21 1.25 -8.79
C ASP A 191 9.02 0.40 -9.25
N PRO A 192 7.82 0.57 -8.67
CA PRO A 192 6.62 -0.18 -9.09
C PRO A 192 5.97 0.37 -10.37
N SER A 193 6.47 1.49 -10.92
CA SER A 193 5.90 2.13 -12.10
C SER A 193 5.87 1.19 -13.33
N PRO A 194 5.07 1.50 -14.37
CA PRO A 194 5.05 0.73 -15.62
C PRO A 194 6.42 0.64 -16.32
N ASP A 195 7.31 1.61 -16.08
CA ASP A 195 8.67 1.65 -16.63
C ASP A 195 9.70 0.94 -15.74
N GLY A 196 9.28 0.47 -14.55
CA GLY A 196 10.10 -0.23 -13.59
C GLY A 196 10.32 -1.72 -13.92
N PRO A 197 11.05 -2.46 -13.06
CA PRO A 197 11.36 -3.89 -13.25
C PRO A 197 10.14 -4.82 -13.27
N LEU A 198 8.96 -4.34 -12.88
CA LEU A 198 7.70 -5.09 -12.90
C LEU A 198 6.97 -4.97 -14.25
N GLY A 199 7.45 -4.10 -15.14
CA GLY A 199 6.91 -3.92 -16.48
C GLY A 199 5.51 -3.27 -16.50
N PRO A 200 4.86 -3.26 -17.68
CA PRO A 200 3.59 -2.57 -17.89
C PRO A 200 2.44 -3.15 -17.06
N LEU A 201 1.41 -2.32 -16.85
CA LEU A 201 0.14 -2.69 -16.21
C LEU A 201 -0.85 -3.22 -17.24
#